data_AF-K9G674-F1
#
_entry.id   AF-K9G674-F1
#
_cell.length_a   1.000
_cell.length_b   1.000
_cell.length_c   1.000
_cell.angle_alpha   90.00
_cell.angle_beta   90.00
_cell.angle_gamma   90.00
#
_symmetry.space_group_name_H-M   'P 1'
#
loop_
_entity.id
_entity.type
_entity.pdbx_description
1 polymer ?
#
loop_
_entity_poly.entity_id
_entity_poly.type
_entity_poly.pdbx_seq_one_letter_code
_entity_poly.pdbx_strand_id
1 'polypeptide(L)'
;MRIGLRHFLFKIKAAETDRCLCDEGSQTPKHILMQCPRYTIPRTKLWKQLRDIGINEMDYDKIVSNPQATRYVVNFMHQTGLLQQFRHARIEDDDEPVGLTAMDLGVEDDGY
;
A
#
# COMPACT_ATOMS: atom_id res chain seq x y z
N MET A 1 -23.04 10.46 -0.47
CA MET A 1 -22.32 9.36 0.20
C MET A 1 -20.84 9.74 0.27
N ARG A 2 -20.23 9.80 1.46
CA ARG A 2 -18.79 10.06 1.62
C ARG A 2 -18.05 8.72 1.63
N ILE A 3 -16.93 8.61 0.92
CA ILE A 3 -16.15 7.37 0.81
C ILE A 3 -14.80 7.58 1.49
N GLY A 4 -14.42 6.63 2.34
CA GLY A 4 -13.20 6.68 3.14
C GLY A 4 -13.23 5.57 4.19
N LEU A 5 -12.10 5.34 4.85
CA LEU A 5 -12.07 4.42 5.98
C LEU A 5 -12.91 5.00 7.14
N ARG A 6 -13.65 4.13 7.84
CA ARG A 6 -14.63 4.54 8.85
C ARG A 6 -14.02 5.39 9.96
N HIS A 7 -12.77 5.14 10.37
CA HIS A 7 -12.13 5.97 11.38
C HIS A 7 -11.98 7.43 10.96
N PHE A 8 -11.58 7.68 9.71
CA PHE A 8 -11.53 9.05 9.19
C PHE A 8 -12.94 9.65 9.08
N LEU A 9 -13.89 8.90 8.51
CA LEU A 9 -15.26 9.37 8.34
C LEU A 9 -15.93 9.70 9.68
N PHE A 10 -15.71 8.89 10.71
CA PHE A 10 -16.22 9.14 12.06
C PHE A 10 -15.66 10.44 12.66
N LYS A 11 -14.34 10.68 12.54
CA LYS A 11 -13.71 11.93 13.02
C LYS A 11 -14.33 13.19 12.40
N ILE A 12 -14.77 13.12 11.16
CA ILE A 12 -15.42 14.24 10.45
C ILE A 12 -16.96 14.18 10.53
N LYS A 13 -17.53 13.37 11.43
CA LYS A 13 -18.98 13.18 11.63
C LYS A 13 -19.74 12.75 10.36
N ALA A 14 -19.05 11.99 9.49
CA ALA A 14 -19.59 11.43 8.24
C ALA A 14 -20.01 9.96 8.35
N ALA A 15 -19.73 9.31 9.48
CA ALA A 15 -20.14 7.95 9.80
C ALA A 15 -20.53 7.87 11.28
N GLU A 16 -21.46 6.98 11.61
CA GLU A 16 -21.95 6.78 12.99
C GLU A 16 -20.93 6.05 13.88
N THR A 17 -20.01 5.30 13.27
CA THR A 17 -19.00 4.52 13.99
C THR A 17 -17.69 4.47 13.21
N ASP A 18 -16.58 4.41 13.93
CA ASP A 18 -15.26 4.14 13.38
C ASP A 18 -14.92 2.65 13.29
N ARG A 19 -15.76 1.78 13.85
CA ARG A 19 -15.51 0.33 13.98
C ARG A 19 -15.37 -0.35 12.62
N CYS A 20 -14.37 -1.21 12.51
CA CYS A 20 -14.19 -2.10 11.39
C CYS A 20 -15.24 -3.22 11.43
N LEU A 21 -15.66 -3.70 10.26
CA LEU A 21 -16.63 -4.80 10.14
C LEU A 21 -16.08 -6.19 10.55
N CYS A 22 -14.84 -6.25 11.05
CA CYS A 22 -14.31 -7.44 11.74
C CYS A 22 -14.53 -7.39 13.25
N ASP A 23 -15.00 -6.26 13.79
CA ASP A 23 -15.23 -6.02 15.21
C ASP A 23 -14.01 -6.07 16.15
N GLU A 24 -12.80 -6.07 15.60
CA GLU A 24 -11.56 -6.10 16.39
C GLU A 24 -10.90 -4.72 16.59
N GLY A 25 -11.56 -3.64 16.17
CA GLY A 25 -11.05 -2.27 16.38
C GLY A 25 -11.61 -1.25 15.41
N SER A 26 -11.02 -0.06 15.41
CA SER A 26 -11.32 1.01 14.47
C SER A 26 -10.78 0.68 13.06
N GLN A 27 -11.53 1.03 12.02
CA GLN A 27 -11.09 0.86 10.63
C GLN A 27 -10.05 1.93 10.25
N THR A 28 -8.81 1.70 10.63
CA THR A 28 -7.64 2.53 10.29
C THR A 28 -6.80 1.86 9.19
N PRO A 29 -5.95 2.60 8.45
CA PRO A 29 -5.02 1.99 7.49
C PRO A 29 -4.14 0.92 8.14
N LYS A 30 -3.59 1.19 9.32
CA LYS A 30 -2.77 0.23 10.09
C LYS A 30 -3.55 -1.05 10.42
N HIS A 31 -4.79 -0.92 10.90
CA HIS A 31 -5.62 -2.10 11.18
C HIS A 31 -5.90 -2.90 9.91
N ILE A 32 -6.28 -2.26 8.80
CA ILE A 32 -6.57 -2.95 7.54
C ILE A 32 -5.32 -3.64 6.98
N LEU A 33 -4.19 -2.94 6.93
CA LEU A 33 -2.92 -3.42 6.37
C LEU A 33 -2.28 -4.53 7.20
N MET A 34 -2.36 -4.44 8.54
CA MET A 34 -1.53 -5.26 9.43
C MET A 34 -2.30 -6.31 10.24
N GLN A 35 -3.58 -6.07 10.56
CA GLN A 35 -4.27 -6.79 11.65
C GLN A 35 -5.57 -7.46 11.20
N CYS A 36 -6.38 -6.76 10.41
CA CYS A 36 -7.77 -7.15 10.13
C CYS A 36 -7.88 -8.57 9.55
N PRO A 37 -8.58 -9.52 10.21
CA PRO A 37 -8.63 -10.93 9.80
C PRO A 37 -9.35 -11.13 8.46
N ARG A 38 -10.23 -10.19 8.08
CA ARG A 38 -10.95 -10.21 6.79
C ARG A 38 -10.05 -10.13 5.57
N TYR A 39 -8.83 -9.62 5.73
CA TYR A 39 -7.89 -9.37 4.64
C TYR A 39 -6.64 -10.25 4.72
N THR A 40 -6.71 -11.39 5.43
CA THR A 40 -5.57 -12.30 5.57
C THR A 40 -5.02 -12.79 4.23
N ILE A 41 -5.90 -13.20 3.30
CA ILE A 41 -5.48 -13.69 1.98
C ILE A 41 -4.71 -12.62 1.18
N PRO A 42 -5.27 -11.42 0.90
CA PRO A 42 -4.53 -10.40 0.17
C PRO A 42 -3.29 -9.90 0.94
N ARG A 43 -3.32 -9.93 2.28
CA ARG A 43 -2.17 -9.57 3.12
C ARG A 43 -1.01 -10.56 2.98
N THR A 44 -1.28 -11.86 2.85
CA THR A 44 -0.23 -12.86 2.58
C THR A 44 0.48 -12.58 1.24
N LYS A 45 -0.26 -12.17 0.20
CA LYS A 45 0.34 -11.75 -1.09
C LYS A 45 1.22 -10.52 -0.90
N LEU A 46 0.72 -9.49 -0.22
CA LEU A 46 1.47 -8.27 0.11
C LEU A 46 2.78 -8.62 0.82
N TRP A 47 2.74 -9.45 1.86
CA TRP A 47 3.94 -9.81 2.62
C TRP A 47 4.97 -10.57 1.79
N LYS A 48 4.54 -11.37 0.81
CA LYS A 48 5.47 -12.00 -0.14
C LYS A 48 6.20 -10.93 -0.95
N GLN A 49 5.45 -9.99 -1.55
CA GLN A 49 6.01 -8.92 -2.37
C GLN A 49 6.94 -7.98 -1.58
N LEU A 50 6.62 -7.72 -0.31
CA LEU A 50 7.49 -6.93 0.58
C LEU A 50 8.82 -7.63 0.86
N ARG A 51 8.80 -8.95 1.08
CA ARG A 51 10.04 -9.72 1.28
C ARG A 51 10.90 -9.77 0.03
N ASP A 52 10.29 -9.83 -1.15
CA ASP A 52 11.01 -9.85 -2.43
C ASP A 52 11.82 -8.56 -2.67
N ILE A 53 11.41 -7.43 -2.06
CA ILE A 53 12.14 -6.15 -2.07
C ILE A 53 12.96 -5.90 -0.77
N GLY A 54 13.18 -6.93 0.04
CA GLY A 54 14.02 -6.87 1.24
C GLY A 54 13.36 -6.31 2.50
N ILE A 55 12.04 -6.10 2.51
CA ILE A 55 11.29 -5.63 3.68
C ILE A 55 10.78 -6.84 4.47
N ASN A 56 11.45 -7.14 5.58
CA ASN A 56 11.11 -8.27 6.46
C ASN A 56 10.44 -7.87 7.77
N GLU A 57 10.53 -6.59 8.14
CA GLU A 57 9.98 -6.08 9.40
C GLU A 57 8.50 -5.72 9.26
N MET A 58 7.71 -6.01 10.29
CA MET A 58 6.30 -5.62 10.36
C MET A 58 6.12 -4.20 10.92
N ASP A 59 6.79 -3.23 10.33
CA ASP A 59 6.69 -1.83 10.72
C ASP A 59 5.79 -1.06 9.73
N TYR A 60 4.62 -0.64 10.23
CA TYR A 60 3.64 0.09 9.42
C TYR A 60 4.22 1.36 8.78
N ASP A 61 4.94 2.17 9.56
CA ASP A 61 5.41 3.48 9.10
C ASP A 61 6.53 3.31 8.07
N LYS A 62 7.41 2.32 8.26
CA LYS A 62 8.44 1.98 7.26
C LYS A 62 7.84 1.46 5.95
N ILE A 63 6.79 0.64 6.02
CA ILE A 63 6.13 0.08 4.83
C ILE A 63 5.45 1.17 4.02
N VAL A 64 4.63 2.03 4.65
CA VAL A 64 3.87 3.05 3.91
C VAL A 64 4.73 4.23 3.45
N SER A 65 5.91 4.43 4.06
CA SER A 65 6.85 5.48 3.65
C SER A 65 7.86 5.01 2.59
N ASN A 66 7.93 3.71 2.29
CA ASN A 66 8.85 3.17 1.29
C ASN A 66 8.22 3.26 -0.12
N PRO A 67 8.82 4.00 -1.08
CA PRO A 67 8.26 4.16 -2.42
C PRO A 67 8.05 2.85 -3.19
N GLN A 68 8.95 1.87 -3.04
CA GLN A 68 8.82 0.55 -3.69
C GLN A 68 7.71 -0.30 -3.07
N ALA A 69 7.45 -0.15 -1.77
CA ALA A 69 6.37 -0.85 -1.07
C ALA A 69 4.99 -0.23 -1.37
N THR A 70 4.92 1.08 -1.59
CA THR A 70 3.67 1.82 -1.81
C THR A 70 2.82 1.21 -2.92
N ARG A 71 3.41 0.76 -4.04
CA ARG A 71 2.65 0.10 -5.12
C ARG A 71 1.90 -1.14 -4.64
N TYR A 72 2.54 -1.96 -3.82
CA TYR A 72 1.94 -3.18 -3.28
C TYR A 72 0.87 -2.87 -2.23
N VAL A 73 1.11 -1.85 -1.40
CA VAL A 73 0.12 -1.35 -0.42
C VAL A 73 -1.13 -0.83 -1.13
N VAL A 74 -0.97 -0.05 -2.21
CA VAL A 74 -2.09 0.46 -3.02
C VAL A 74 -2.87 -0.69 -3.66
N ASN A 75 -2.17 -1.68 -4.24
CA ASN A 75 -2.79 -2.89 -4.79
C ASN A 75 -3.60 -3.65 -3.74
N PHE A 76 -3.03 -3.86 -2.55
CA PHE A 76 -3.72 -4.46 -1.42
C PHE A 76 -4.97 -3.66 -1.04
N MET A 77 -4.85 -2.33 -0.88
CA MET A 77 -5.96 -1.45 -0.51
C MET A 77 -7.08 -1.45 -1.56
N HIS A 78 -6.73 -1.50 -2.85
CA HIS A 78 -7.70 -1.63 -3.94
C HIS A 78 -8.50 -2.93 -3.83
N GLN A 79 -7.83 -4.06 -3.57
CA GLN A 79 -8.48 -5.37 -3.38
C GLN A 79 -9.44 -5.42 -2.17
N THR A 80 -9.23 -4.58 -1.16
CA THR A 80 -10.16 -4.52 0.00
C THR A 80 -11.55 -4.00 -0.36
N GLY A 81 -11.69 -3.24 -1.45
CA GLY A 81 -12.92 -2.60 -1.88
C GLY A 81 -13.40 -1.47 -0.95
N LEU A 82 -12.64 -1.08 0.07
CA LEU A 82 -13.03 -0.07 1.06
C LEU A 82 -13.00 1.36 0.48
N LEU A 83 -12.11 1.60 -0.48
CA LEU A 83 -11.92 2.90 -1.11
C LEU A 83 -12.46 2.88 -2.55
N GLN A 84 -13.78 2.68 -2.67
CA GLN A 84 -14.45 2.50 -3.97
C GLN A 84 -14.25 3.67 -4.95
N GLN A 85 -13.92 4.87 -4.48
CA GLN A 85 -13.59 6.01 -5.35
C GLN A 85 -12.41 5.73 -6.29
N PHE A 86 -11.54 4.77 -5.95
CA PHE A 86 -10.39 4.39 -6.76
C PHE A 86 -10.62 3.13 -7.61
N ARG A 87 -11.86 2.63 -7.75
CA ARG A 87 -12.16 1.40 -8.50
C ARG A 87 -11.72 1.46 -9.98
N HIS A 88 -11.65 2.65 -10.57
CA HIS A 88 -11.23 2.85 -11.96
C HIS A 88 -9.76 3.25 -12.11
N ALA A 89 -9.02 3.38 -10.99
CA ALA A 89 -7.59 3.60 -11.06
C ALA A 89 -6.97 2.30 -11.59
N ARG A 90 -6.45 2.34 -12.83
CA ARG A 90 -5.64 1.24 -13.35
C ARG A 90 -4.35 1.22 -12.55
N ILE A 91 -4.15 0.16 -11.77
CA ILE A 91 -2.84 -0.12 -11.20
C ILE A 91 -2.21 -1.04 -12.24
N GLU A 92 -1.35 -0.48 -13.08
CA GLU A 92 -0.64 -1.26 -14.09
C GLU A 92 0.25 -2.28 -13.35
N ASP A 93 0.02 -3.56 -13.64
CA ASP A 93 0.91 -4.64 -13.21
C ASP A 93 2.15 -4.57 -14.11
N ASP A 94 3.11 -3.71 -13.78
CA ASP A 94 4.45 -3.78 -14.37
C ASP A 94 5.15 -5.03 -13.79
N ASP A 95 4.91 -6.17 -14.44
CA ASP A 95 5.65 -7.42 -14.26
C ASP A 95 7.09 -7.35 -14.84
N GLU A 96 7.54 -6.18 -15.30
CA GLU A 96 8.92 -5.95 -15.73
C GLU A 96 9.68 -5.11 -14.70
N PRO A 97 10.88 -5.53 -14.24
CA PRO A 97 11.77 -4.63 -13.56
C PRO A 97 12.19 -3.58 -14.59
N VAL A 98 11.69 -2.34 -14.46
CA VAL A 98 12.33 -1.20 -15.13
C VAL A 98 13.73 -1.14 -14.54
N GLY A 99 14.66 -1.79 -15.23
CA GLY A 99 16.08 -1.68 -14.99
C GLY A 99 16.37 -0.20 -14.98
N LEU A 100 16.87 0.28 -13.84
CA LEU A 100 17.55 1.56 -13.76
C LEU A 100 18.71 1.44 -14.73
N THR A 101 18.50 1.80 -15.99
CA THR A 101 19.58 1.99 -16.95
C THR A 101 20.45 3.05 -16.33
N ALA A 102 21.59 2.59 -15.80
CA ALA A 102 22.67 3.46 -15.37
C ALA A 102 22.87 4.48 -16.48
N MET A 103 22.63 5.75 -16.15
CA MET A 103 23.03 6.84 -17.02
C MET A 103 24.54 6.72 -17.13
N ASP A 104 24.99 6.21 -18.28
CA ASP A 104 26.39 6.14 -18.66
C ASP A 104 26.92 7.57 -18.71
N LEU A 105 27.51 8.01 -17.59
CA LEU A 105 28.32 9.21 -17.57
C LEU A 105 29.62 8.85 -18.26
N GLY A 106 29.65 9.07 -19.58
CA GLY A 106 30.85 9.06 -20.38
C GLY A 106 31.90 9.97 -19.74
N VAL A 107 32.93 9.33 -19.17
CA VAL A 107 34.16 9.99 -18.76
C VAL A 107 34.93 10.28 -20.05
N GLU A 108 34.89 11.54 -20.51
CA GLU A 108 35.88 12.03 -21.46
C GLU A 108 37.09 12.50 -20.64
N ASP A 109 38.10 11.63 -20.60
CA ASP A 109 39.47 11.93 -20.19
C ASP A 109 40.28 12.19 -21.47
N ASP A 110 40.51 13.45 -21.81
CA ASP A 110 41.47 13.85 -22.83
C ASP A 110 42.65 14.61 -22.21
N GLY A 111 43.49 13.84 -21.53
CA GLY A 111 44.87 14.24 -21.28
C GLY A 111 45.68 14.31 -22.59
N TYR A 112 46.07 15.52 -22.99
CA TYR A 112 47.44 15.85 -23.45
C TYR A 112 47.71 17.36 -23.36
#